data_AF-A0A2D8HLU0-F1
#
_entry.id   AF-A0A2D8HLU0-F1
#
_cell.length_a   1.000
_cell.length_b   1.000
_cell.length_c   1.000
_cell.angle_alpha   90.00
_cell.angle_beta   90.00
_cell.angle_gamma   90.00
#
_symmetry.space_group_name_H-M   'P 1'
#
loop_
_entity.id
_entity.type
_entity.pdbx_description
1 polymer ?
#
loop_
_entity_poly.entity_id
_entity_poly.type
_entity_poly.pdbx_seq_one_letter_code
_entity_poly.pdbx_strand_id
1 'polypeptide(L)'
;MWRKYAFALMTQLMDTAAQRWRWHCRSDGETILKVGIFLPYMFVTLIHYMEVDMDKKFSRSLAVIAMGVVLFTGAAMADNHSTGNAEADLRIAEMKKLGANMGAISKFAKGEVAYSDALVGNAKEIAAIAANMDTLFPEGSGVEESRAKPEIWNAEYKDAFDKDIAEFKAASDKLVVAVEGGDAATIGAALKETGASCGACHKQFRKPKD
;
A
#
# COMPACT_ATOMS: atom_id res chain seq x y z
N MET A 1 -14.03 -39.25 -10.04
CA MET A 1 -14.73 -37.98 -10.34
C MET A 1 -13.86 -36.75 -10.12
N TRP A 2 -13.07 -36.64 -9.06
CA TRP A 2 -12.27 -35.45 -8.71
C TRP A 2 -11.21 -35.02 -9.76
N ARG A 3 -10.59 -35.97 -10.47
CA ARG A 3 -9.59 -35.67 -11.53
C ARG A 3 -10.14 -34.81 -12.67
N LYS A 4 -11.44 -34.91 -12.98
CA LYS A 4 -12.09 -34.08 -14.01
C LYS A 4 -12.32 -32.64 -13.53
N TYR A 5 -12.61 -32.46 -12.23
CA TYR A 5 -12.78 -31.14 -11.62
C TYR A 5 -11.44 -30.40 -11.46
N ALA A 6 -10.38 -31.11 -11.07
CA ALA A 6 -9.03 -30.53 -10.99
C ALA A 6 -8.52 -30.06 -12.36
N PHE A 7 -8.80 -30.83 -13.42
CA PHE A 7 -8.42 -30.46 -14.79
C PHE A 7 -9.23 -29.24 -15.29
N ALA A 8 -10.53 -29.19 -15.01
CA ALA A 8 -11.39 -28.06 -15.39
C ALA A 8 -11.01 -26.76 -14.68
N LEU A 9 -10.65 -26.84 -13.39
CA LEU A 9 -10.20 -25.69 -12.60
C LEU A 9 -8.84 -25.17 -13.10
N MET A 10 -7.91 -26.07 -13.44
CA MET A 10 -6.63 -25.69 -14.04
C MET A 10 -6.81 -24.99 -15.40
N THR A 11 -7.71 -25.49 -16.25
CA THR A 11 -7.98 -24.84 -17.54
C THR A 11 -8.58 -23.44 -17.37
N GLN A 12 -9.47 -23.22 -16.39
CA GLN A 12 -10.01 -21.89 -16.11
C GLN A 12 -8.97 -20.90 -15.54
N LEU A 13 -8.03 -21.39 -14.73
CA LEU A 13 -6.93 -20.57 -14.22
C LEU A 13 -5.93 -20.19 -15.32
N MET A 14 -5.69 -21.10 -16.28
CA MET A 14 -4.84 -20.81 -17.44
C MET A 14 -5.51 -19.83 -18.41
N ASP A 15 -6.82 -19.93 -18.63
CA ASP A 15 -7.56 -19.00 -19.49
C ASP A 15 -7.62 -17.59 -18.90
N THR A 16 -7.81 -17.46 -17.58
CA THR A 16 -7.80 -16.15 -16.91
C THR A 16 -6.41 -15.51 -16.88
N ALA A 17 -5.36 -16.32 -16.70
CA ALA A 17 -3.98 -15.83 -16.83
C ALA A 17 -3.68 -15.38 -18.28
N ALA A 18 -4.12 -16.13 -19.28
CA ALA A 18 -3.94 -15.78 -20.69
C ALA A 18 -4.72 -14.51 -21.09
N GLN A 19 -5.95 -14.35 -20.61
CA GLN A 19 -6.74 -13.14 -20.86
C GLN A 19 -6.13 -11.90 -20.18
N ARG A 20 -5.62 -12.04 -18.95
CA ARG A 20 -4.94 -10.94 -18.24
C ARG A 20 -3.65 -10.50 -18.93
N TRP A 21 -2.91 -11.45 -19.51
CA TRP A 21 -1.72 -11.15 -20.29
C TRP A 21 -2.05 -10.46 -21.62
N ARG A 22 -3.18 -10.82 -22.26
CA ARG A 22 -3.65 -10.20 -23.51
C ARG A 22 -4.03 -8.73 -23.37
N TRP A 23 -4.47 -8.30 -22.18
CA TRP A 23 -4.72 -6.88 -21.88
C TRP A 23 -3.42 -6.08 -21.73
N HIS A 24 -2.36 -6.67 -21.15
CA HIS A 24 -1.07 -6.01 -20.99
C HIS A 24 -0.33 -5.81 -22.34
N CYS A 25 -0.48 -6.70 -23.32
CA CYS A 25 0.17 -6.55 -24.63
C CYS A 25 -0.52 -5.56 -25.58
N ARG A 26 -1.70 -5.00 -25.25
CA ARG A 26 -2.43 -4.10 -26.16
C ARG A 26 -2.05 -2.62 -25.98
N SER A 27 -1.39 -2.25 -24.88
CA SER A 27 -1.03 -0.84 -24.61
C SER A 27 0.33 -0.43 -25.16
N ASP A 28 1.21 -1.38 -25.49
CA ASP A 28 2.62 -1.07 -25.70
C ASP A 28 3.05 -1.60 -27.09
N GLY A 29 2.96 -0.73 -28.09
CA GLY A 29 3.18 -1.07 -29.50
C GLY A 29 4.63 -1.38 -29.90
N GLU A 30 5.59 -1.46 -29.00
CA GLU A 30 7.00 -1.68 -29.34
C GLU A 30 7.76 -2.43 -28.25
N THR A 31 7.71 -3.77 -28.27
CA THR A 31 8.83 -4.67 -27.86
C THR A 31 8.43 -6.14 -28.02
N ILE A 32 8.00 -6.52 -29.21
CA ILE A 32 7.90 -7.94 -29.57
C ILE A 32 9.26 -8.38 -30.07
N LEU A 33 10.05 -9.02 -29.19
CA LEU A 33 10.94 -10.17 -29.47
C LEU A 33 11.94 -10.32 -28.32
N LYS A 34 11.96 -11.53 -27.74
CA LYS A 34 12.85 -12.04 -26.67
C LYS A 34 12.35 -11.79 -25.24
N VAL A 35 11.47 -12.67 -24.75
CA VAL A 35 11.75 -13.59 -23.62
C VAL A 35 10.64 -14.66 -23.65
N GLY A 36 10.75 -15.59 -24.60
CA GLY A 36 10.05 -16.87 -24.55
C GLY A 36 11.12 -17.94 -24.38
N ILE A 37 10.85 -18.94 -23.53
CA ILE A 37 11.74 -20.08 -23.20
C ILE A 37 12.68 -19.79 -22.03
N PHE A 38 12.16 -19.77 -20.81
CA PHE A 38 12.91 -20.19 -19.61
C PHE A 38 11.90 -20.39 -18.48
N LEU A 39 11.24 -21.55 -18.43
CA LEU A 39 10.60 -22.19 -17.25
C LEU A 39 9.61 -23.29 -17.70
N PRO A 40 10.13 -24.45 -18.16
CA PRO A 40 9.44 -25.69 -17.78
C PRO A 40 10.33 -26.73 -17.09
N TYR A 41 11.65 -26.50 -16.97
CA TYR A 41 12.57 -27.53 -16.45
C TYR A 41 12.61 -27.68 -14.92
N MET A 42 12.14 -26.70 -14.14
CA MET A 42 12.08 -26.80 -12.68
C MET A 42 10.79 -27.45 -12.14
N PHE A 43 9.77 -27.65 -12.99
CA PHE A 43 8.49 -28.20 -12.56
C PHE A 43 8.40 -29.72 -12.68
N VAL A 44 9.20 -30.34 -13.57
CA VAL A 44 9.18 -31.80 -13.77
C VAL A 44 9.98 -32.55 -12.69
N THR A 45 11.01 -31.92 -12.11
CA THR A 45 11.82 -32.47 -11.01
C THR A 45 11.12 -32.41 -9.66
N LEU A 46 10.20 -31.46 -9.45
CA LEU A 46 9.41 -31.39 -8.21
C LEU A 46 8.28 -32.43 -8.19
N ILE A 47 7.77 -32.84 -9.35
CA ILE A 47 6.73 -33.88 -9.45
C ILE A 47 7.32 -35.28 -9.21
N HIS A 48 8.57 -35.54 -9.62
CA HIS A 48 9.24 -36.82 -9.32
C HIS A 48 9.70 -36.95 -7.86
N TYR A 49 9.89 -35.84 -7.13
CA TYR A 49 10.28 -35.88 -5.72
C TYR A 49 9.11 -36.13 -4.75
N MET A 50 7.85 -36.07 -5.22
CA MET A 50 6.67 -36.33 -4.38
C MET A 50 6.13 -37.76 -4.49
N GLU A 51 6.75 -38.65 -5.28
CA GLU A 51 6.29 -40.03 -5.50
C GLU A 51 7.09 -41.12 -4.76
N VAL A 52 8.09 -40.77 -3.93
CA VAL A 52 8.85 -41.74 -3.12
C VAL A 52 8.66 -41.46 -1.63
N ASP A 53 8.24 -42.51 -0.92
CA ASP A 53 8.00 -42.62 0.54
C ASP A 53 6.66 -42.11 1.11
N MET A 54 5.56 -42.70 0.62
CA MET A 54 4.33 -42.82 1.41
C MET A 54 3.88 -44.28 1.56
N ASP A 55 4.76 -45.12 2.11
CA ASP A 55 4.39 -46.47 2.53
C ASP A 55 3.77 -46.47 3.94
N LYS A 56 2.44 -46.64 3.97
CA LYS A 56 1.67 -47.42 4.95
C LYS A 56 2.04 -47.24 6.44
N LYS A 57 1.53 -46.18 7.09
CA LYS A 57 1.02 -46.24 8.49
C LYS A 57 0.39 -44.96 9.05
N PHE A 58 0.56 -43.80 8.42
CA PHE A 58 0.02 -42.53 8.94
C PHE A 58 -1.38 -42.14 8.41
N SER A 59 -2.23 -43.15 8.20
CA SER A 59 -3.52 -43.05 7.48
C SER A 59 -4.70 -42.53 8.30
N ARG A 60 -4.52 -41.71 9.35
CA ARG A 60 -5.69 -41.20 10.14
C ARG A 60 -5.62 -39.75 10.66
N SER A 61 -4.53 -38.99 10.48
CA SER A 61 -4.37 -37.73 11.25
C SER A 61 -4.15 -36.44 10.44
N LEU A 62 -4.16 -36.46 9.10
CA LEU A 62 -3.85 -35.26 8.28
C LEU A 62 -4.98 -34.79 7.36
N ALA A 63 -6.22 -35.23 7.58
CA ALA A 63 -7.36 -34.77 6.77
C ALA A 63 -7.98 -33.43 7.23
N VAL A 64 -7.43 -32.77 8.27
CA VAL A 64 -8.03 -31.55 8.85
C VAL A 64 -7.26 -30.25 8.49
N ILE A 65 -6.07 -30.32 7.89
CA ILE A 65 -5.24 -29.11 7.65
C ILE A 65 -5.35 -28.58 6.20
N ALA A 66 -6.02 -29.26 5.29
CA ALA A 66 -6.07 -28.88 3.87
C ALA A 66 -7.27 -27.97 3.47
N MET A 67 -8.05 -27.44 4.42
CA MET A 67 -9.26 -26.66 4.13
C MET A 67 -9.33 -25.34 4.91
N GLY A 68 -8.24 -24.55 4.87
CA GLY A 68 -8.15 -23.29 5.62
C GLY A 68 -7.34 -22.17 4.96
N VAL A 69 -6.98 -22.24 3.67
CA VAL A 69 -6.13 -21.22 3.02
C VAL A 69 -6.71 -20.76 1.66
N VAL A 70 -8.01 -20.49 1.60
CA VAL A 70 -8.63 -19.83 0.43
C VAL A 70 -9.57 -18.72 0.87
N LEU A 71 -9.09 -17.77 1.68
CA LEU A 71 -9.80 -16.50 1.91
C LEU A 71 -8.78 -15.44 2.30
N PHE A 72 -8.08 -14.82 1.34
CA PHE A 72 -7.58 -13.43 1.48
C PHE A 72 -6.97 -12.93 0.15
N THR A 73 -7.79 -12.89 -0.91
CA THR A 73 -7.53 -11.97 -2.03
C THR A 73 -8.61 -10.89 -2.02
N GLY A 74 -8.70 -10.16 -0.91
CA GLY A 74 -9.40 -8.89 -0.87
C GLY A 74 -8.50 -7.86 -1.54
N ALA A 75 -8.70 -7.62 -2.84
CA ALA A 75 -8.25 -6.37 -3.42
C ALA A 75 -8.98 -5.27 -2.67
N ALA A 76 -8.26 -4.50 -1.86
CA ALA A 76 -8.78 -3.29 -1.25
C ALA A 76 -9.10 -2.32 -2.40
N MET A 77 -10.35 -2.33 -2.85
CA MET A 77 -10.91 -1.24 -3.65
C MET A 77 -10.88 -0.03 -2.73
N ALA A 78 -9.95 0.89 -2.96
CA ALA A 78 -10.00 2.19 -2.33
C ALA A 78 -11.27 2.88 -2.85
N ASP A 79 -12.30 2.99 -2.00
CA ASP A 79 -13.45 3.84 -2.28
C ASP A 79 -12.94 5.27 -2.45
N ASN A 80 -12.82 5.68 -3.71
CA ASN A 80 -12.52 7.04 -4.10
C ASN A 80 -13.85 7.76 -4.27
N HIS A 81 -14.48 8.09 -3.15
CA HIS A 81 -15.55 9.07 -3.14
C HIS A 81 -15.00 10.38 -3.72
N SER A 82 -15.54 10.81 -4.86
CA SER A 82 -15.18 12.09 -5.47
C SER A 82 -15.92 13.21 -4.77
N THR A 83 -15.21 14.31 -4.54
CA THR A 83 -15.72 15.58 -4.02
C THR A 83 -16.30 16.48 -5.11
N GLY A 84 -16.27 16.05 -6.38
CA GLY A 84 -16.62 16.89 -7.52
C GLY A 84 -15.57 17.96 -7.88
N ASN A 85 -14.44 18.00 -7.17
CA ASN A 85 -13.29 18.83 -7.47
C ASN A 85 -12.01 17.96 -7.56
N ALA A 86 -11.33 18.01 -8.71
CA ALA A 86 -10.20 17.12 -9.00
C ALA A 86 -8.99 17.38 -8.08
N GLU A 87 -8.75 18.64 -7.72
CA GLU A 87 -7.64 19.04 -6.85
C GLU A 87 -7.87 18.55 -5.42
N ALA A 88 -9.10 18.65 -4.92
CA ALA A 88 -9.51 18.11 -3.63
C ALA A 88 -9.41 16.58 -3.60
N ASP A 89 -9.84 15.91 -4.66
CA ASP A 89 -9.74 14.45 -4.79
C ASP A 89 -8.29 13.97 -4.79
N LEU A 90 -7.40 14.67 -5.51
CA LEU A 90 -5.96 14.41 -5.51
C LEU A 90 -5.38 14.55 -4.11
N ARG A 91 -5.64 15.67 -3.43
CA ARG A 91 -5.20 15.89 -2.04
C ARG A 91 -5.67 14.76 -1.12
N ILE A 92 -6.94 14.37 -1.19
CA ILE A 92 -7.50 13.31 -0.35
C ILE A 92 -6.81 11.97 -0.62
N ALA A 93 -6.52 11.66 -1.88
CA ALA A 93 -5.79 10.45 -2.25
C ALA A 93 -4.37 10.45 -1.65
N GLU A 94 -3.64 11.55 -1.75
CA GLU A 94 -2.30 11.68 -1.14
C GLU A 94 -2.36 11.58 0.39
N MET A 95 -3.36 12.19 1.03
CA MET A 95 -3.56 12.06 2.48
C MET A 95 -3.90 10.64 2.92
N LYS A 96 -4.64 9.87 2.11
CA LYS A 96 -4.89 8.46 2.36
C LYS A 96 -3.61 7.64 2.24
N LYS A 97 -2.77 7.91 1.24
CA LYS A 97 -1.45 7.26 1.10
C LYS A 97 -0.56 7.57 2.30
N LEU A 98 -0.50 8.82 2.75
CA LEU A 98 0.21 9.21 3.98
C LEU A 98 -0.26 8.38 5.18
N GLY A 99 -1.57 8.31 5.40
CA GLY A 99 -2.14 7.53 6.49
C GLY A 99 -1.80 6.04 6.42
N ALA A 100 -1.82 5.45 5.22
CA ALA A 100 -1.49 4.05 5.01
C ALA A 100 -0.01 3.75 5.32
N ASN A 101 0.92 4.58 4.79
CA ASN A 101 2.35 4.46 5.02
C ASN A 101 2.71 4.64 6.50
N MET A 102 2.14 5.66 7.15
CA MET A 102 2.31 5.88 8.59
C MET A 102 1.78 4.69 9.39
N GLY A 103 0.65 4.12 8.99
CA GLY A 103 0.08 2.92 9.61
C GLY A 103 1.01 1.70 9.52
N ALA A 104 1.67 1.50 8.38
CA ALA A 104 2.63 0.41 8.21
C ALA A 104 3.84 0.53 9.14
N ILE A 105 4.43 1.73 9.23
CA ILE A 105 5.57 1.98 10.13
C ILE A 105 5.12 1.89 11.61
N SER A 106 3.91 2.35 11.93
CA SER A 106 3.35 2.24 13.28
C SER A 106 3.22 0.80 13.77
N LYS A 107 2.81 -0.14 12.90
CA LYS A 107 2.75 -1.57 13.25
C LYS A 107 4.13 -2.12 13.63
N PHE A 108 5.19 -1.71 12.93
CA PHE A 108 6.55 -2.10 13.29
C PHE A 108 6.94 -1.53 14.65
N ALA A 109 6.72 -0.24 14.88
CA ALA A 109 7.06 0.40 16.16
C ALA A 109 6.31 -0.21 17.37
N LYS A 110 5.15 -0.83 17.13
CA LYS A 110 4.37 -1.57 18.14
C LYS A 110 4.79 -3.04 18.29
N GLY A 111 5.75 -3.52 17.49
CA GLY A 111 6.18 -4.92 17.48
C GLY A 111 5.19 -5.88 16.83
N GLU A 112 4.20 -5.38 16.08
CA GLU A 112 3.21 -6.22 15.40
C GLU A 112 3.77 -6.87 14.12
N VAL A 113 4.80 -6.27 13.53
CA VAL A 113 5.50 -6.78 12.34
C VAL A 113 7.01 -6.65 12.51
N ALA A 114 7.78 -7.50 11.83
CA ALA A 114 9.23 -7.43 11.80
C ALA A 114 9.73 -6.24 10.95
N TYR A 115 10.96 -5.79 11.22
CA TYR A 115 11.61 -4.79 10.39
C TYR A 115 11.79 -5.32 8.95
N SER A 116 11.61 -4.46 7.95
CA SER A 116 11.85 -4.78 6.55
C SER A 116 12.16 -3.52 5.75
N ASP A 117 12.88 -3.66 4.63
CA ASP A 117 13.21 -2.55 3.73
C ASP A 117 11.98 -1.84 3.16
N ALA A 118 10.81 -2.51 3.14
CA ALA A 118 9.55 -1.90 2.77
C ALA A 118 9.18 -0.71 3.67
N LEU A 119 9.62 -0.71 4.94
CA LEU A 119 9.40 0.42 5.85
C LEU A 119 10.12 1.69 5.36
N VAL A 120 11.33 1.55 4.83
CA VAL A 120 12.09 2.66 4.25
C VAL A 120 11.35 3.23 3.04
N GLY A 121 10.78 2.36 2.20
CA GLY A 121 9.90 2.76 1.08
C GLY A 121 8.69 3.57 1.56
N ASN A 122 8.01 3.11 2.61
CA ASN A 122 6.87 3.82 3.20
C ASN A 122 7.28 5.20 3.74
N ALA A 123 8.43 5.31 4.42
CA ALA A 123 8.94 6.57 4.95
C ALA A 123 9.31 7.55 3.83
N LYS A 124 9.92 7.05 2.75
CA LYS A 124 10.28 7.86 1.58
C LYS A 124 9.04 8.37 0.84
N GLU A 125 7.99 7.57 0.74
CA GLU A 125 6.71 8.01 0.18
C GLU A 125 6.10 9.13 1.03
N ILE A 126 6.18 9.04 2.36
CA ILE A 126 5.73 10.11 3.26
C ILE A 126 6.50 11.40 3.00
N ALA A 127 7.84 11.33 2.94
CA ALA A 127 8.67 12.50 2.65
C ALA A 127 8.42 13.08 1.25
N ALA A 128 8.18 12.24 0.24
CA ALA A 128 7.85 12.67 -1.11
C ALA A 128 6.53 13.45 -1.17
N ILE A 129 5.49 12.97 -0.47
CA ILE A 129 4.21 13.70 -0.38
C ILE A 129 4.40 15.00 0.42
N ALA A 130 5.13 14.95 1.54
CA ALA A 130 5.42 16.13 2.36
C ALA A 130 6.16 17.23 1.56
N ALA A 131 7.05 16.84 0.66
CA ALA A 131 7.80 17.77 -0.18
C ALA A 131 6.92 18.51 -1.20
N ASN A 132 5.76 17.96 -1.57
CA ASN A 132 4.80 18.55 -2.51
C ASN A 132 3.52 19.05 -1.81
N MET A 133 3.54 19.17 -0.48
CA MET A 133 2.35 19.45 0.31
C MET A 133 1.72 20.80 -0.04
N ASP A 134 2.54 21.80 -0.36
CA ASP A 134 2.15 23.14 -0.78
C ASP A 134 1.31 23.12 -2.07
N THR A 135 1.55 22.16 -2.97
CA THR A 135 0.82 22.07 -4.24
C THR A 135 -0.55 21.39 -4.10
N LEU A 136 -0.84 20.76 -2.96
CA LEU A 136 -2.09 20.01 -2.74
C LEU A 136 -3.28 20.89 -2.30
N PHE A 137 -3.04 22.18 -2.07
CA PHE A 137 -4.08 23.12 -1.61
C PHE A 137 -4.23 24.34 -2.54
N PRO A 138 -4.43 24.14 -3.86
CA PRO A 138 -4.68 25.27 -4.76
C PRO A 138 -5.97 25.98 -4.38
N GLU A 139 -6.03 27.28 -4.66
CA GLU A 139 -7.24 28.09 -4.45
C GLU A 139 -8.44 27.50 -5.21
N GLY A 140 -9.63 27.54 -4.61
CA GLY A 140 -10.83 26.91 -5.16
C GLY A 140 -10.97 25.41 -4.87
N SER A 141 -9.97 24.73 -4.31
CA SER A 141 -10.09 23.31 -3.94
C SER A 141 -10.72 23.05 -2.56
N GLY A 142 -11.30 24.09 -1.94
CA GLY A 142 -11.97 24.06 -0.64
C GLY A 142 -13.45 23.69 -0.69
N VAL A 143 -13.84 22.68 -1.48
CA VAL A 143 -15.24 22.22 -1.55
C VAL A 143 -15.69 21.55 -0.24
N GLU A 144 -17.00 21.55 0.03
CA GLU A 144 -17.58 21.11 1.31
C GLU A 144 -17.18 19.66 1.64
N GLU A 145 -17.26 18.79 0.64
CA GLU A 145 -16.94 17.36 0.70
C GLU A 145 -15.45 17.10 0.99
N SER A 146 -14.58 18.10 0.79
CA SER A 146 -13.13 17.94 0.97
C SER A 146 -12.66 18.00 2.42
N ARG A 147 -13.51 18.49 3.34
CA ARG A 147 -13.19 18.76 4.75
C ARG A 147 -12.04 19.74 4.99
N ALA A 148 -11.48 20.34 3.95
CA ALA A 148 -10.55 21.46 4.09
C ALA A 148 -11.35 22.68 4.55
N LYS A 149 -10.87 23.36 5.60
CA LYS A 149 -11.55 24.58 6.06
C LYS A 149 -11.08 25.80 5.24
N PRO A 150 -11.93 26.81 5.02
CA PRO A 150 -11.59 27.98 4.20
C PRO A 150 -10.40 28.79 4.75
N GLU A 151 -10.08 28.66 6.04
CA GLU A 151 -8.93 29.30 6.70
C GLU A 151 -7.61 28.99 6.00
N ILE A 152 -7.47 27.85 5.30
CA ILE A 152 -6.26 27.52 4.53
C ILE A 152 -5.92 28.62 3.50
N TRP A 153 -6.93 29.22 2.88
CA TRP A 153 -6.77 30.24 1.83
C TRP A 153 -6.95 31.67 2.35
N ASN A 154 -7.11 31.85 3.67
CA ASN A 154 -7.19 33.17 4.27
C ASN A 154 -5.78 33.70 4.58
N ALA A 155 -5.49 34.92 4.15
CA ALA A 155 -4.21 35.60 4.36
C ALA A 155 -3.77 35.64 5.84
N GLU A 156 -4.72 35.73 6.79
CA GLU A 156 -4.42 35.75 8.23
C GLU A 156 -3.80 34.43 8.73
N TYR A 157 -4.11 33.32 8.08
CA TYR A 157 -3.68 31.98 8.50
C TYR A 157 -2.57 31.40 7.63
N LYS A 158 -2.17 32.11 6.57
CA LYS A 158 -1.19 31.64 5.60
C LYS A 158 0.14 31.25 6.25
N ASP A 159 0.65 32.11 7.14
CA ASP A 159 1.91 31.86 7.84
C ASP A 159 1.83 30.63 8.75
N ALA A 160 0.69 30.43 9.42
CA ALA A 160 0.47 29.25 10.27
C ALA A 160 0.38 27.96 9.43
N PHE A 161 -0.29 28.02 8.29
CA PHE A 161 -0.41 26.89 7.37
C PHE A 161 0.95 26.51 6.76
N ASP A 162 1.70 27.49 6.26
CA ASP A 162 3.03 27.27 5.69
C ASP A 162 4.01 26.71 6.73
N LYS A 163 3.92 27.20 7.98
CA LYS A 163 4.70 26.69 9.10
C LYS A 163 4.37 25.22 9.37
N ASP A 164 3.10 24.85 9.45
CA ASP A 164 2.70 23.46 9.69
C ASP A 164 3.18 22.53 8.56
N ILE A 165 3.17 23.00 7.30
CA ILE A 165 3.74 22.28 6.16
C ILE A 165 5.26 22.08 6.34
N ALA A 166 5.98 23.14 6.68
CA ALA A 166 7.44 23.08 6.87
C ALA A 166 7.83 22.14 8.01
N GLU A 167 7.08 22.17 9.13
CA GLU A 167 7.28 21.27 10.26
C GLU A 167 7.02 19.81 9.86
N PHE A 168 5.95 19.54 9.10
CA PHE A 168 5.67 18.20 8.60
C PHE A 168 6.75 17.69 7.64
N LYS A 169 7.27 18.54 6.75
CA LYS A 169 8.38 18.19 5.86
C LYS A 169 9.63 17.80 6.65
N ALA A 170 10.02 18.63 7.61
CA ALA A 170 11.17 18.34 8.46
C ALA A 170 11.00 17.06 9.29
N ALA A 171 9.80 16.83 9.86
CA ALA A 171 9.51 15.61 10.61
C ALA A 171 9.55 14.36 9.71
N SER A 172 9.06 14.46 8.47
CA SER A 172 9.06 13.37 7.49
C SER A 172 10.49 12.99 7.07
N ASP A 173 11.37 13.97 6.85
CA ASP A 173 12.78 13.72 6.54
C ASP A 173 13.49 13.00 7.70
N LYS A 174 13.23 13.41 8.95
CA LYS A 174 13.74 12.71 10.14
C LYS A 174 13.20 11.29 10.26
N LEU A 175 11.93 11.08 9.89
CA LEU A 175 11.33 9.74 9.89
C LEU A 175 12.04 8.81 8.91
N VAL A 176 12.41 9.30 7.71
CA VAL A 176 13.21 8.50 6.76
C VAL A 176 14.51 8.05 7.39
N VAL A 177 15.27 8.97 7.99
CA VAL A 177 16.56 8.65 8.64
C VAL A 177 16.38 7.66 9.79
N ALA A 178 15.36 7.85 10.62
CA ALA A 178 15.06 6.94 11.72
C ALA A 178 14.73 5.53 11.22
N VAL A 179 13.91 5.43 10.17
CA VAL A 179 13.51 4.15 9.59
C VAL A 179 14.69 3.45 8.92
N GLU A 180 15.55 4.17 8.21
CA GLU A 180 16.79 3.60 7.64
C GLU A 180 17.75 3.07 8.71
N GLY A 181 17.71 3.63 9.93
CA GLY A 181 18.50 3.13 11.07
C GLY A 181 17.95 1.85 11.74
N GLY A 182 16.68 1.51 11.52
CA GLY A 182 16.08 0.25 11.98
C GLY A 182 15.82 0.11 13.50
N ASP A 183 16.22 1.07 14.33
CA ASP A 183 15.97 1.04 15.77
C ASP A 183 14.52 1.40 16.12
N ALA A 184 13.81 0.48 16.77
CA ALA A 184 12.38 0.62 17.05
C ALA A 184 12.06 1.82 17.95
N ALA A 185 12.93 2.14 18.91
CA ALA A 185 12.71 3.28 19.81
C ALA A 185 12.86 4.62 19.07
N THR A 186 13.89 4.73 18.23
CA THR A 186 14.16 5.90 17.38
C THR A 186 13.04 6.09 16.36
N ILE A 187 12.61 5.02 15.70
CA ILE A 187 11.46 5.05 14.78
C ILE A 187 10.18 5.47 15.51
N GLY A 188 9.93 4.92 16.70
CA GLY A 188 8.78 5.31 17.52
C GLY A 188 8.77 6.79 17.90
N ALA A 189 9.93 7.36 18.23
CA ALA A 189 10.07 8.79 18.52
C ALA A 189 9.79 9.66 17.28
N ALA A 190 10.39 9.32 16.14
CA ALA A 190 10.20 10.06 14.88
C ALA A 190 8.74 9.95 14.38
N LEU A 191 8.10 8.79 14.54
CA LEU A 191 6.68 8.61 14.26
C LEU A 191 5.80 9.51 15.11
N LYS A 192 6.13 9.67 16.40
CA LYS A 192 5.39 10.55 17.31
C LYS A 192 5.54 12.01 16.90
N GLU A 193 6.74 12.43 16.54
CA GLU A 193 7.00 13.79 16.03
C GLU A 193 6.20 14.06 14.75
N THR A 194 6.25 13.15 13.78
CA THR A 194 5.48 13.24 12.53
C THR A 194 3.97 13.23 12.79
N GLY A 195 3.50 12.38 13.71
CA GLY A 195 2.09 12.37 14.11
C GLY A 195 1.64 13.68 14.79
N ALA A 196 2.54 14.36 15.51
CA ALA A 196 2.24 15.64 16.14
C ALA A 196 2.03 16.75 15.09
N SER A 197 2.84 16.80 14.02
CA SER A 197 2.65 17.77 12.93
C SER A 197 1.36 17.52 12.15
N CYS A 198 0.98 16.24 11.93
CA CYS A 198 -0.33 15.89 11.40
C CYS A 198 -1.46 16.46 12.28
N GLY A 199 -1.31 16.36 13.59
CA GLY A 199 -2.28 16.86 14.56
C GLY A 199 -2.37 18.39 14.59
N ALA A 200 -1.25 19.10 14.48
CA ALA A 200 -1.19 20.56 14.46
C ALA A 200 -2.02 21.12 13.29
N CYS A 201 -1.71 20.68 12.06
CA CYS A 201 -2.42 21.11 10.86
C CYS A 201 -3.91 20.73 10.91
N HIS A 202 -4.24 19.47 11.24
CA HIS A 202 -5.63 19.02 11.22
C HIS A 202 -6.53 19.73 12.24
N LYS A 203 -6.01 20.10 13.42
CA LYS A 203 -6.81 20.82 14.43
C LYS A 203 -7.28 22.17 13.90
N GLN A 204 -6.38 22.89 13.23
CA GLN A 204 -6.67 24.22 12.73
C GLN A 204 -7.44 24.18 11.41
N PHE A 205 -7.04 23.32 10.47
CA PHE A 205 -7.41 23.43 9.06
C PHE A 205 -8.30 22.32 8.49
N ARG A 206 -8.62 21.27 9.27
CA ARG A 206 -9.47 20.17 8.80
C ARG A 206 -10.74 20.05 9.63
N LYS A 207 -11.89 19.95 8.96
CA LYS A 207 -13.17 19.63 9.61
C LYS A 207 -13.12 18.22 10.22
N PRO A 208 -13.84 17.94 11.33
CA PRO A 208 -14.00 16.58 11.83
C PRO A 208 -14.66 15.67 10.77
N LYS A 209 -14.65 14.36 11.01
CA LYS A 209 -15.39 13.42 10.18
C LYS A 209 -16.76 13.30 10.83
N ASP A 210 -17.81 13.50 10.05
CA ASP A 210 -19.19 13.25 10.47
C ASP A 210 -19.43 11.74 10.70
#